data_AF-A0A1Z5T8N9-F1
#
_entry.id   AF-A0A1Z5T8N9-F1
#
_cell.length_a   1.000
_cell.length_b   1.000
_cell.length_c   1.000
_cell.angle_alpha   90.00
_cell.angle_beta   90.00
_cell.angle_gamma   90.00
#
_symmetry.space_group_name_H-M   'P 1'
#
loop_
_entity.id
_entity.type
_entity.pdbx_description
1 polymer ?
#
loop_
_entity_poly.entity_id
_entity_poly.type
_entity_poly.pdbx_seq_one_letter_code
_entity_poly.pdbx_strand_id
1 'polypeptide(L)'
;MIRPHLDEAVDVCVRAAGQEYSIHLQKQLLKAASFGKSVLDLYNSDDFVDMTEALRVLNAVRFYEIGLPLSYEQYIRLTPERLVQRLVNRQEYLFALKISEYLRLPIDKIYVHWARQKVRSSSTDEDSICEEIVQKLNGTRGISFEEVARAAYDEGRGGLAAELLEHEPRAGKQVPLLLNIGEETIALDKAVESGDTDLVFYVLLNLRKKIQLSSFFRTINSRPVATAIVESSAMDQDKELLKDLYYQDDRRLDGSNLLLSEALDASDLGPSTDKLKMAAKLLRDSKEYAPQVTALEEAQKLLRFQEAFEKDLDDRFIGLSVNQTMSKLIRAGYSKRAQKVQSEFKVSEKTYWWTRLRALVSKRDWRELEDLSKVRKSPIGWESFFNEIIGAGNTKVAALFIPKCTALTPAERIEMWVKCGMIAKAGEEALKAKNREALEELRAQASGQAQLEIDRMISQLQKGR
;
A
#
# COMPACT_ATOMS: atom_id res chain seq x y z
N MET A 1 -16.97 72.85 -37.83
CA MET A 1 -16.72 71.86 -38.89
C MET A 1 -15.80 70.70 -38.50
N ILE A 2 -15.15 70.68 -37.33
CA ILE A 2 -14.16 69.62 -36.99
C ILE A 2 -14.71 68.50 -36.07
N ARG A 3 -15.76 68.77 -35.29
CA ARG A 3 -16.34 67.80 -34.34
C ARG A 3 -16.68 66.40 -34.89
N PRO A 4 -17.23 66.23 -36.11
CA PRO A 4 -17.68 64.91 -36.56
C PRO A 4 -16.56 63.97 -37.07
N HIS A 5 -15.33 64.45 -37.26
CA HIS A 5 -14.17 63.63 -37.69
C HIS A 5 -13.00 63.72 -36.69
N LEU A 6 -13.30 64.14 -35.45
CA LEU A 6 -12.29 64.40 -34.44
C LEU A 6 -11.68 63.09 -33.92
N ASP A 7 -12.48 62.02 -33.86
CA ASP A 7 -12.07 60.64 -33.62
C ASP A 7 -11.02 60.17 -34.63
N GLU A 8 -11.31 60.29 -35.93
CA GLU A 8 -10.37 59.90 -36.98
C GLU A 8 -9.07 60.72 -36.91
N ALA A 9 -9.17 62.02 -36.63
CA ALA A 9 -8.00 62.89 -36.49
C ALA A 9 -7.10 62.49 -35.31
N VAL A 10 -7.71 62.10 -34.17
CA VAL A 10 -6.97 61.58 -33.00
C VAL A 10 -6.26 60.28 -33.38
N ASP A 11 -6.95 59.34 -34.02
CA ASP A 11 -6.37 58.06 -34.43
C ASP A 11 -5.23 58.22 -35.45
N VAL A 12 -5.36 59.15 -36.39
CA VAL A 12 -4.30 59.48 -37.35
C VAL A 12 -3.08 60.03 -36.62
N CYS A 13 -3.26 60.89 -35.60
CA CYS A 13 -2.14 61.40 -34.81
C CYS A 13 -1.43 60.28 -34.02
N VAL A 14 -2.19 59.33 -33.48
CA VAL A 14 -1.65 58.15 -32.78
C VAL A 14 -0.87 57.26 -33.75
N ARG A 15 -1.43 56.93 -34.91
CA ARG A 15 -0.75 56.12 -35.94
C ARG A 15 0.49 56.81 -36.50
N ALA A 16 0.42 58.12 -36.75
CA ALA A 16 1.56 58.92 -37.21
C ALA A 16 2.70 58.90 -36.19
N ALA A 17 2.39 59.00 -34.90
CA ALA A 17 3.41 58.90 -33.85
C ALA A 17 4.16 57.56 -33.89
N GLY A 18 3.49 56.45 -34.22
CA GLY A 18 4.12 55.13 -34.38
C GLY A 18 5.15 55.04 -35.49
N GLN A 19 4.98 55.80 -36.57
CA GLN A 19 5.86 55.79 -37.75
C GLN A 19 7.07 56.73 -37.59
N GLU A 20 6.97 57.70 -36.68
CA GLU A 20 8.04 58.65 -36.41
C GLU A 20 9.17 58.06 -35.56
N TYR A 21 10.41 58.49 -35.82
CA TYR A 21 11.59 58.11 -35.03
C TYR A 21 12.04 59.22 -34.07
N SER A 22 11.66 60.47 -34.35
CA SER A 22 12.00 61.60 -33.48
C SER A 22 11.12 61.61 -32.22
N ILE A 23 11.75 61.42 -31.07
CA ILE A 23 11.07 61.46 -29.75
C ILE A 23 10.33 62.79 -29.55
N HIS A 24 10.87 63.89 -30.07
CA HIS A 24 10.23 65.19 -29.99
C HIS A 24 8.89 65.22 -30.76
N LEU A 25 8.89 64.74 -32.01
CA LEU A 25 7.70 64.70 -32.85
C LEU A 25 6.65 63.70 -32.33
N GLN A 26 7.09 62.51 -31.89
CA GLN A 26 6.21 61.54 -31.23
C GLN A 26 5.48 62.16 -30.03
N LYS A 27 6.19 62.88 -29.16
CA LYS A 27 5.59 63.57 -28.00
C LYS A 27 4.61 64.66 -28.42
N GLN A 28 4.90 65.41 -29.47
CA GLN A 28 3.98 66.45 -29.98
C GLN A 28 2.69 65.83 -30.53
N LEU A 29 2.80 64.77 -31.35
CA LEU A 29 1.66 64.05 -31.92
C LEU A 29 0.79 63.41 -30.84
N LEU A 30 1.41 62.76 -29.84
CA LEU A 30 0.68 62.17 -28.70
C LEU A 30 0.01 63.23 -27.81
N LYS A 31 0.62 64.40 -27.64
CA LYS A 31 -0.01 65.53 -26.92
C LYS A 31 -1.22 66.07 -27.68
N ALA A 32 -1.13 66.19 -29.00
CA ALA A 32 -2.25 66.60 -29.84
C ALA A 32 -3.40 65.59 -29.77
N ALA A 33 -3.09 64.30 -29.87
CA ALA A 33 -4.06 63.21 -29.70
C ALA A 33 -4.71 63.21 -28.30
N SER A 34 -3.92 63.41 -27.25
CA SER A 34 -4.41 63.50 -25.86
C SER A 34 -5.37 64.69 -25.63
N PHE A 35 -5.06 65.84 -26.24
CA PHE A 35 -5.94 67.00 -26.22
C PHE A 35 -7.24 66.77 -27.02
N GLY A 36 -7.16 66.14 -28.19
CA GLY A 36 -8.36 65.80 -28.98
C GLY A 36 -9.27 64.81 -28.25
N LYS A 37 -8.69 63.80 -27.59
CA LYS A 37 -9.39 62.82 -26.78
C LYS A 37 -10.20 63.45 -25.64
N SER A 38 -9.71 64.48 -24.96
CA SER A 38 -10.42 65.08 -23.82
C SER A 38 -11.72 65.81 -24.19
N VAL A 39 -11.95 66.02 -25.49
CA VAL A 39 -13.13 66.69 -26.04
C VAL A 39 -14.18 65.69 -26.54
N LEU A 40 -13.86 64.39 -26.60
CA LEU A 40 -14.75 63.33 -27.06
C LEU A 40 -15.47 62.66 -25.88
N ASP A 41 -16.80 62.55 -25.95
CA ASP A 41 -17.62 61.98 -24.86
C ASP A 41 -17.52 60.45 -24.76
N LEU A 42 -17.28 59.76 -25.88
CA LEU A 42 -17.17 58.30 -25.98
C LEU A 42 -16.01 57.93 -26.93
N TYR A 43 -14.80 57.78 -26.40
CA TYR A 43 -13.61 57.39 -27.19
C TYR A 43 -12.89 56.21 -26.55
N ASN A 44 -12.64 55.15 -27.34
CA ASN A 44 -11.81 54.04 -26.88
C ASN A 44 -10.34 54.49 -26.85
N SER A 45 -9.73 54.42 -25.67
CA SER A 45 -8.37 54.89 -25.44
C SER A 45 -7.31 53.81 -25.50
N ASP A 46 -7.71 52.56 -25.73
CA ASP A 46 -6.81 51.41 -25.73
C ASP A 46 -5.68 51.60 -26.76
N ASP A 47 -6.00 51.95 -28.01
CA ASP A 47 -5.01 52.19 -29.07
C ASP A 47 -4.01 53.31 -28.72
N PHE A 48 -4.46 54.34 -28.01
CA PHE A 48 -3.59 55.41 -27.53
C PHE A 48 -2.62 54.86 -26.48
N VAL A 49 -3.11 54.10 -25.51
CA VAL A 49 -2.28 53.50 -24.46
C VAL A 49 -1.27 52.53 -25.07
N ASP A 50 -1.72 51.59 -25.91
CA ASP A 50 -0.89 50.60 -26.59
C ASP A 50 0.22 51.26 -27.42
N MET A 51 -0.11 52.33 -28.15
CA MET A 51 0.89 53.08 -28.90
C MET A 51 1.91 53.75 -27.98
N THR A 52 1.50 54.34 -26.86
CA THR A 52 2.46 54.93 -25.91
C THR A 52 3.36 53.88 -25.26
N GLU A 53 2.84 52.70 -24.94
CA GLU A 53 3.61 51.58 -24.41
C GLU A 53 4.62 51.06 -25.44
N ALA A 54 4.17 50.82 -26.68
CA ALA A 54 5.01 50.38 -27.78
C ALA A 54 6.12 51.38 -28.10
N LEU A 55 5.79 52.68 -28.16
CA LEU A 55 6.77 53.74 -28.42
C LEU A 55 7.82 53.86 -27.32
N ARG A 56 7.44 53.65 -26.05
CA ARG A 56 8.39 53.63 -24.94
C ARG A 56 9.42 52.51 -25.11
N VAL A 57 8.95 51.30 -25.44
CA VAL A 57 9.83 50.15 -25.67
C VAL A 57 10.68 50.36 -26.92
N LEU A 58 10.08 50.79 -28.03
CA LEU A 58 10.75 51.08 -29.30
C LEU A 58 11.87 52.11 -29.12
N ASN A 59 11.60 53.23 -28.46
CA ASN A 59 12.61 54.25 -28.23
C ASN A 59 13.75 53.74 -27.35
N ALA A 60 13.44 52.89 -26.35
CA ALA A 60 14.46 52.30 -25.49
C ALA A 60 15.35 51.32 -26.27
N VAL A 61 14.79 50.45 -27.11
CA VAL A 61 15.59 49.48 -27.90
C VAL A 61 16.35 50.14 -29.06
N ARG A 62 15.85 51.27 -29.57
CA ARG A 62 16.51 52.07 -30.62
C ARG A 62 17.69 52.88 -30.09
N PHE A 63 17.79 53.08 -28.77
CA PHE A 63 18.89 53.81 -28.16
C PHE A 63 20.23 53.17 -28.53
N TYR A 64 21.26 54.01 -28.74
CA TYR A 64 22.51 53.57 -29.38
C TYR A 64 23.23 52.44 -28.64
N GLU A 65 23.08 52.34 -27.32
CA GLU A 65 23.68 51.27 -26.51
C GLU A 65 23.06 49.91 -26.78
N ILE A 66 21.75 49.86 -27.07
CA ILE A 66 21.05 48.61 -27.42
C ILE A 66 21.14 48.35 -28.93
N GLY A 67 20.91 49.39 -29.73
CA GLY A 67 21.16 49.40 -31.17
C GLY A 67 20.19 48.55 -32.01
N LEU A 68 18.92 48.45 -31.63
CA LEU A 68 17.88 47.75 -32.42
C LEU A 68 16.96 48.75 -33.14
N PRO A 69 17.22 49.06 -34.43
CA PRO A 69 16.43 50.02 -35.20
C PRO A 69 15.12 49.41 -35.71
N LEU A 70 14.21 49.07 -34.79
CA LEU A 70 12.90 48.47 -35.13
C LEU A 70 11.89 49.55 -35.53
N SER A 71 11.16 49.35 -36.63
CA SER A 71 9.94 50.11 -36.91
C SER A 71 8.76 49.61 -36.06
N TYR A 72 7.70 50.40 -35.95
CA TYR A 72 6.49 49.96 -35.25
C TYR A 72 5.86 48.72 -35.89
N GLU A 73 5.76 48.67 -37.22
CA GLU A 73 5.26 47.49 -37.93
C GLU A 73 6.10 46.23 -37.68
N GLN A 74 7.42 46.39 -37.62
CA GLN A 74 8.32 45.29 -37.29
C GLN A 74 8.14 44.84 -35.85
N TYR A 75 7.94 45.75 -34.90
CA TYR A 75 7.69 45.41 -33.50
C TYR A 75 6.39 44.60 -33.33
N ILE A 76 5.30 45.04 -33.97
CA ILE A 76 4.02 44.31 -33.95
C ILE A 76 4.16 42.92 -34.58
N ARG A 77 4.82 42.81 -35.74
CA ARG A 77 5.05 41.50 -36.39
C ARG A 77 6.00 40.59 -35.62
N LEU A 78 7.04 41.17 -35.02
CA LEU A 78 8.02 40.43 -34.24
C LEU A 78 7.38 39.88 -32.96
N THR A 79 6.45 40.65 -32.37
CA THR A 79 5.89 40.49 -31.01
C THR A 79 6.85 40.90 -29.89
N PRO A 80 6.35 41.47 -28.78
CA PRO A 80 7.17 41.85 -27.64
C PRO A 80 7.97 40.69 -27.03
N GLU A 81 7.41 39.48 -27.01
CA GLU A 81 8.05 38.28 -26.46
C GLU A 81 9.31 37.89 -27.24
N ARG A 82 9.26 37.97 -28.58
CA ARG A 82 10.43 37.70 -29.42
C ARG A 82 11.45 38.81 -29.36
N LEU A 83 11.03 40.06 -29.12
CA LEU A 83 11.96 41.15 -28.84
C LEU A 83 12.75 40.88 -27.56
N VAL A 84 12.08 40.51 -26.48
CA VAL A 84 12.71 40.10 -25.22
C VAL A 84 13.67 38.93 -25.48
N GLN A 85 13.27 37.90 -26.23
CA GLN A 85 14.16 36.80 -26.59
C GLN A 85 15.43 37.27 -27.34
N ARG A 86 15.32 38.25 -28.24
CA ARG A 86 16.49 38.80 -28.95
C ARG A 86 17.42 39.56 -28.01
N LEU A 87 16.88 40.31 -27.04
CA LEU A 87 17.68 40.99 -26.02
C LEU A 87 18.41 39.99 -25.12
N VAL A 88 17.72 38.92 -24.71
CA VAL A 88 18.31 37.81 -23.95
C VAL A 88 19.45 37.14 -24.72
N ASN A 89 19.28 36.87 -26.01
CA ASN A 89 20.32 36.29 -26.86
C ASN A 89 21.55 37.22 -27.03
N ARG A 90 21.34 38.54 -26.89
CA ARG A 90 22.41 39.56 -26.88
C ARG A 90 23.03 39.77 -25.48
N GLN A 91 22.59 39.01 -24.48
CA GLN A 91 23.02 39.10 -23.08
C GLN A 91 22.61 40.40 -22.36
N GLU A 92 21.61 41.13 -22.90
CA GLU A 92 21.07 42.35 -22.31
C GLU A 92 20.01 42.05 -21.22
N TYR A 93 20.38 41.28 -20.20
CA TYR A 93 19.44 40.69 -19.24
C TYR A 93 18.67 41.72 -18.40
N LEU A 94 19.36 42.71 -17.83
CA LEU A 94 18.70 43.75 -17.00
C LEU A 94 17.68 44.55 -17.82
N PHE A 95 18.00 44.81 -19.09
CA PHE A 95 17.12 45.55 -19.97
C PHE A 95 15.93 44.71 -20.43
N ALA A 96 16.15 43.42 -20.74
CA ALA A 96 15.09 42.46 -21.02
C ALA A 96 14.12 42.30 -19.85
N LEU A 97 14.63 42.27 -18.60
CA LEU A 97 13.80 42.23 -17.39
C LEU A 97 12.95 43.49 -17.27
N LYS A 98 13.53 44.69 -17.37
CA LYS A 98 12.78 45.95 -17.30
C LYS A 98 11.67 46.05 -18.34
N ILE A 99 11.93 45.61 -19.57
CA ILE A 99 10.90 45.58 -20.63
C ILE A 99 9.81 44.56 -20.29
N SER A 100 10.18 43.38 -19.81
CA SER A 100 9.22 42.33 -19.48
C SER A 100 8.36 42.70 -18.28
N GLU A 101 8.91 43.33 -17.24
CA GLU A 101 8.16 43.87 -16.11
C GLU A 101 7.19 44.97 -16.56
N TYR A 102 7.65 45.87 -17.44
CA TYR A 102 6.82 46.95 -17.98
C TYR A 102 5.62 46.40 -18.77
N LEU A 103 5.87 45.41 -19.63
CA LEU A 103 4.86 44.78 -20.48
C LEU A 103 4.13 43.60 -19.79
N ARG A 104 4.43 43.33 -18.51
CA ARG A 104 3.88 42.22 -17.72
C ARG A 104 4.06 40.85 -18.37
N LEU A 105 5.19 40.65 -19.05
CA LEU A 105 5.58 39.39 -19.68
C LEU A 105 6.29 38.47 -18.69
N PRO A 106 6.30 37.14 -18.94
CA PRO A 106 7.03 36.18 -18.12
C PRO A 106 8.54 36.45 -18.10
N ILE A 107 9.12 36.48 -16.90
CA ILE A 107 10.56 36.73 -16.67
C ILE A 107 11.38 35.45 -16.45
N ASP A 108 10.70 34.32 -16.23
CA ASP A 108 11.27 32.99 -15.97
C ASP A 108 12.33 32.60 -17.00
N LYS A 109 12.03 32.75 -18.29
CA LYS A 109 12.95 32.38 -19.38
C LYS A 109 14.22 33.24 -19.43
N ILE A 110 14.12 34.49 -18.97
CA ILE A 110 15.26 35.42 -18.92
C ILE A 110 16.25 34.95 -17.87
N TYR A 111 15.75 34.60 -16.69
CA TYR A 111 16.56 34.08 -15.59
C TYR A 111 17.19 32.73 -15.92
N VAL A 112 16.44 31.80 -16.51
CA VAL A 112 16.99 30.49 -16.93
C VAL A 112 18.08 30.66 -17.97
N HIS A 113 17.88 31.52 -18.98
CA HIS A 113 18.91 31.79 -19.98
C HIS A 113 20.15 32.46 -19.38
N TRP A 114 19.96 33.43 -18.47
CA TRP A 114 21.06 34.05 -17.74
C TRP A 114 21.86 33.02 -16.93
N ALA A 115 21.20 32.14 -16.19
CA ALA A 115 21.85 31.11 -15.38
C ALA A 115 22.63 30.14 -16.27
N ARG A 116 22.06 29.69 -17.39
CA ARG A 116 22.78 28.86 -18.38
C ARG A 116 24.01 29.57 -18.94
N GLN A 117 23.90 30.84 -19.29
CA GLN A 117 25.03 31.61 -19.79
C GLN A 117 26.11 31.77 -18.71
N LYS A 118 25.71 32.02 -17.46
CA LYS A 118 26.63 32.14 -16.32
C LYS A 118 27.41 30.85 -16.09
N VAL A 119 26.75 29.69 -16.14
CA VAL A 119 27.40 28.37 -16.04
C VAL A 119 28.43 28.18 -17.15
N ARG A 120 28.10 28.56 -18.39
CA ARG A 120 28.98 28.40 -19.56
C ARG A 120 30.18 29.35 -19.57
N SER A 121 29.99 30.59 -19.13
CA SER A 121 31.01 31.63 -19.26
C SER A 121 31.91 31.78 -18.03
N SER A 122 31.50 31.26 -16.86
CA SER A 122 32.25 31.46 -15.62
C SER A 122 33.40 30.45 -15.49
N SER A 123 34.59 30.96 -15.17
CA SER A 123 35.75 30.15 -14.77
C SER A 123 35.95 30.08 -13.25
N THR A 124 35.00 30.65 -12.49
CA THR A 124 34.99 30.63 -11.02
C THR A 124 34.72 29.22 -10.49
N ASP A 125 34.95 29.04 -9.20
CA ASP A 125 34.61 27.83 -8.45
C ASP A 125 33.12 27.48 -8.57
N GLU A 126 32.81 26.18 -8.56
CA GLU A 126 31.47 25.64 -8.79
C GLU A 126 30.49 26.08 -7.70
N ASP A 127 30.91 26.00 -6.43
CA ASP A 127 30.10 26.37 -5.26
C ASP A 127 29.65 27.84 -5.33
N SER A 128 30.57 28.74 -5.69
CA SER A 128 30.25 30.17 -5.84
C SER A 128 29.27 30.43 -6.99
N ILE A 129 29.37 29.67 -8.09
CA ILE A 129 28.42 29.76 -9.21
C ILE A 129 27.03 29.28 -8.75
N CYS A 130 26.97 28.19 -7.98
CA CYS A 130 25.73 27.67 -7.43
C CYS A 130 25.05 28.71 -6.52
N GLU A 131 25.78 29.25 -5.53
CA GLU A 131 25.26 30.24 -4.59
C GLU A 131 24.70 31.48 -5.30
N GLU A 132 25.41 32.03 -6.29
CA GLU A 132 24.95 33.18 -7.05
C GLU A 132 23.67 32.88 -7.85
N ILE A 133 23.59 31.70 -8.46
CA ILE A 133 22.42 31.27 -9.22
C ILE A 133 21.24 31.08 -8.27
N VAL A 134 21.41 30.33 -7.19
CA VAL A 134 20.37 30.06 -6.20
C VAL A 134 19.89 31.37 -5.58
N GLN A 135 20.78 32.26 -5.16
CA GLN A 135 20.41 33.55 -4.58
C GLN A 135 19.53 34.39 -5.51
N LYS A 136 19.82 34.40 -6.82
CA LYS A 136 19.04 35.18 -7.80
C LYS A 136 17.76 34.51 -8.26
N LEU A 137 17.71 33.18 -8.29
CA LEU A 137 16.52 32.43 -8.68
C LEU A 137 15.57 32.23 -7.49
N ASN A 138 16.06 32.26 -6.25
CA ASN A 138 15.24 32.10 -5.06
C ASN A 138 14.18 33.21 -4.95
N GLY A 139 12.93 32.82 -4.74
CA GLY A 139 11.77 33.72 -4.67
C GLY A 139 11.09 34.03 -6.01
N THR A 140 11.66 33.61 -7.15
CA THR A 140 10.99 33.75 -8.45
C THR A 140 10.11 32.53 -8.76
N ARG A 141 8.86 32.77 -9.16
CA ARG A 141 7.89 31.69 -9.39
C ARG A 141 8.08 31.09 -10.79
N GLY A 142 8.02 29.76 -10.88
CA GLY A 142 7.97 29.05 -12.16
C GLY A 142 9.33 28.70 -12.77
N ILE A 143 10.44 28.95 -12.07
CA ILE A 143 11.78 28.59 -12.55
C ILE A 143 12.02 27.08 -12.34
N SER A 144 12.54 26.44 -13.38
CA SER A 144 13.02 25.06 -13.34
C SER A 144 14.55 25.08 -13.36
N PHE A 145 15.17 24.49 -12.34
CA PHE A 145 16.62 24.31 -12.23
C PHE A 145 17.12 23.20 -13.17
N GLU A 146 16.25 22.30 -13.63
CA GLU A 146 16.59 21.21 -14.55
C GLU A 146 17.31 21.68 -15.82
N GLU A 147 16.87 22.75 -16.48
CA GLU A 147 17.53 23.26 -17.69
C GLU A 147 18.93 23.84 -17.39
N VAL A 148 19.11 24.42 -16.21
CA VAL A 148 20.39 25.00 -15.77
C VAL A 148 21.35 23.88 -15.40
N ALA A 149 20.89 22.87 -14.65
CA ALA A 149 21.66 21.68 -14.30
C ALA A 149 22.06 20.87 -15.53
N ARG A 150 21.19 20.74 -16.54
CA ARG A 150 21.56 20.11 -17.81
C ARG A 150 22.68 20.88 -18.51
N ALA A 151 22.59 22.21 -18.53
CA ALA A 151 23.66 23.02 -19.09
C ALA A 151 24.98 22.87 -18.32
N ALA A 152 24.96 22.71 -16.99
CA ALA A 152 26.15 22.43 -16.20
C ALA A 152 26.75 21.05 -16.54
N TYR A 153 25.90 20.04 -16.68
CA TYR A 153 26.32 18.70 -17.07
C TYR A 153 26.93 18.66 -18.48
N ASP A 154 26.31 19.33 -19.46
CA ASP A 154 26.82 19.41 -20.84
C ASP A 154 28.21 20.08 -20.92
N GLU A 155 28.52 20.98 -19.99
CA GLU A 155 29.83 21.63 -19.84
C GLU A 155 30.83 20.79 -19.01
N GLY A 156 30.45 19.58 -18.59
CA GLY A 156 31.31 18.66 -17.82
C GLY A 156 31.35 18.92 -16.31
N ARG A 157 30.49 19.80 -15.78
CA ARG A 157 30.43 20.18 -14.36
C ARG A 157 29.37 19.36 -13.63
N GLY A 158 29.67 18.08 -13.42
CA GLY A 158 28.74 17.12 -12.80
C GLY A 158 28.36 17.46 -11.35
N GLY A 159 29.31 17.95 -10.55
CA GLY A 159 29.10 18.36 -9.16
C GLY A 159 28.10 19.52 -9.07
N LEU A 160 28.37 20.61 -9.79
CA LEU A 160 27.45 21.74 -9.92
C LEU A 160 26.04 21.32 -10.41
N ALA A 161 25.96 20.39 -11.37
CA ALA A 161 24.68 19.91 -11.87
C ALA A 161 23.86 19.18 -10.79
N ALA A 162 24.50 18.38 -9.95
CA ALA A 162 23.85 17.68 -8.84
C ALA A 162 23.37 18.67 -7.77
N GLU A 163 24.18 19.67 -7.42
CA GLU A 163 23.83 20.68 -6.41
C GLU A 163 22.64 21.56 -6.86
N LEU A 164 22.67 22.04 -8.11
CA LEU A 164 21.55 22.80 -8.70
C LEU A 164 20.25 21.99 -8.74
N LEU A 165 20.35 20.68 -8.91
CA LEU A 165 19.19 19.79 -8.93
C LEU A 165 18.55 19.62 -7.55
N GLU A 166 19.27 19.80 -6.43
CA GLU A 166 18.68 19.76 -5.10
C GLU A 166 17.59 20.83 -4.90
N HIS A 167 17.71 21.93 -5.65
CA HIS A 167 16.75 23.03 -5.66
C HIS A 167 15.58 22.86 -6.65
N GLU A 168 15.55 21.79 -7.46
CA GLU A 168 14.43 21.50 -8.35
C GLU A 168 13.26 20.88 -7.55
N PRO A 169 12.09 21.54 -7.46
CA PRO A 169 10.97 21.04 -6.67
C PRO A 169 10.29 19.79 -7.28
N ARG A 170 10.51 19.51 -8.56
CA ARG A 170 9.86 18.41 -9.29
C ARG A 170 10.77 17.19 -9.36
N ALA A 171 10.53 16.21 -8.48
CA ALA A 171 11.28 14.95 -8.47
C ALA A 171 11.30 14.24 -9.84
N GLY A 172 10.17 14.24 -10.58
CA GLY A 172 10.10 13.62 -11.91
C GLY A 172 11.00 14.24 -12.98
N LYS A 173 11.47 15.48 -12.78
CA LYS A 173 12.50 16.11 -13.63
C LYS A 173 13.92 15.90 -13.08
N GLN A 174 14.04 15.94 -11.76
CA GLN A 174 15.29 15.79 -11.03
C GLN A 174 15.90 14.40 -11.21
N VAL A 175 15.12 13.35 -10.93
CA VAL A 175 15.59 11.96 -10.89
C VAL A 175 16.14 11.46 -12.23
N PRO A 176 15.48 11.67 -13.39
CA PRO A 176 16.06 11.27 -14.67
C PRO A 176 17.39 11.95 -14.99
N LEU A 177 17.58 13.21 -14.58
CA LEU A 177 18.84 13.92 -14.80
C LEU A 177 19.94 13.41 -13.87
N LEU A 178 19.65 13.14 -12.60
CA LEU A 178 20.60 12.50 -11.67
C LEU A 178 21.11 11.15 -12.20
N LEU A 179 20.22 10.33 -12.78
CA LEU A 179 20.60 9.05 -13.41
C LEU A 179 21.51 9.21 -14.63
N ASN A 180 21.39 10.32 -15.37
CA ASN A 180 22.28 10.63 -16.49
C ASN A 180 23.64 11.13 -16.01
N ILE A 181 23.66 11.93 -14.92
CA ILE A 181 24.90 12.41 -14.30
C ILE A 181 25.72 11.24 -13.73
N GLY A 182 25.06 10.16 -13.30
CA GLY A 182 25.69 8.99 -12.69
C GLY A 182 25.50 8.93 -11.17
N GLU A 183 24.76 9.87 -10.59
CA GLU A 183 24.44 9.96 -9.17
C GLU A 183 23.25 9.05 -8.81
N GLU A 184 23.48 7.75 -8.99
CA GLU A 184 22.48 6.69 -8.87
C GLU A 184 21.88 6.55 -7.47
N THR A 185 22.70 6.68 -6.42
CA THR A 185 22.24 6.60 -5.02
C THR A 185 21.36 7.79 -4.67
N ILE A 186 21.76 9.00 -5.08
CA ILE A 186 21.00 10.23 -4.85
C ILE A 186 19.69 10.18 -5.64
N ALA A 187 19.72 9.70 -6.89
CA ALA A 187 18.52 9.52 -7.70
C ALA A 187 17.49 8.60 -7.01
N LEU A 188 17.95 7.50 -6.40
CA LEU A 188 17.08 6.59 -5.66
C LEU A 188 16.54 7.23 -4.39
N ASP A 189 17.35 7.96 -3.62
CA ASP A 189 16.91 8.68 -2.43
C ASP A 189 15.83 9.72 -2.77
N LYS A 190 16.06 10.53 -3.80
CA LYS A 190 15.09 11.53 -4.26
C LYS A 190 13.81 10.91 -4.80
N ALA A 191 13.91 9.76 -5.48
CA ALA A 191 12.72 9.02 -5.89
C ALA A 191 11.92 8.52 -4.69
N VAL A 192 12.58 7.97 -3.66
CA VAL A 192 11.90 7.51 -2.43
C VAL A 192 11.27 8.68 -1.66
N GLU A 193 11.97 9.81 -1.53
CA GLU A 193 11.46 11.04 -0.90
C GLU A 193 10.23 11.59 -1.64
N SER A 194 10.14 11.41 -2.96
CA SER A 194 9.01 11.87 -3.76
C SER A 194 7.71 11.11 -3.47
N GLY A 195 7.80 9.89 -2.93
CA GLY A 195 6.67 8.99 -2.73
C GLY A 195 6.06 8.42 -4.03
N ASP A 196 6.62 8.73 -5.19
CA ASP A 196 6.17 8.21 -6.49
C ASP A 196 6.78 6.81 -6.73
N THR A 197 5.95 5.79 -6.57
CA THR A 197 6.32 4.38 -6.77
C THR A 197 6.78 4.08 -8.20
N ASP A 198 6.22 4.76 -9.20
CA ASP A 198 6.61 4.56 -10.60
C ASP A 198 8.02 5.11 -10.82
N LEU A 199 8.31 6.26 -10.22
CA LEU A 199 9.64 6.87 -10.28
C LEU A 199 10.69 6.03 -9.55
N VAL A 200 10.36 5.49 -8.38
CA VAL A 200 11.24 4.56 -7.66
C VAL A 200 11.50 3.31 -8.49
N PHE A 201 10.46 2.71 -9.07
CA PHE A 201 10.60 1.54 -9.92
C PHE A 201 11.42 1.81 -11.18
N TYR A 202 11.23 2.98 -11.80
CA TYR A 202 12.04 3.44 -12.94
C TYR A 202 13.54 3.52 -12.60
N VAL A 203 13.89 4.07 -11.43
CA VAL A 203 15.28 4.10 -10.95
C VAL A 203 15.81 2.68 -10.74
N LEU A 204 15.06 1.83 -10.05
CA LEU A 204 15.47 0.44 -9.76
C LEU A 204 15.73 -0.37 -11.04
N LEU A 205 14.90 -0.22 -12.07
CA LEU A 205 15.10 -0.87 -13.37
C LEU A 205 16.37 -0.39 -14.08
N ASN A 206 16.70 0.90 -13.97
CA ASN A 206 17.95 1.43 -14.52
C ASN A 206 19.17 0.92 -13.77
N LEU A 207 19.12 0.92 -12.43
CA LEU A 207 20.18 0.38 -11.59
C LEU A 207 20.44 -1.09 -11.90
N ARG A 208 19.39 -1.93 -11.93
CA ARG A 208 19.50 -3.37 -12.21
C ARG A 208 20.22 -3.68 -13.55
N LYS A 209 20.12 -2.79 -14.54
CA LYS A 209 20.80 -2.94 -15.84
C LYS A 209 22.27 -2.50 -15.82
N LYS A 210 22.63 -1.52 -14.99
CA LYS A 210 23.96 -0.90 -14.98
C LYS A 210 24.92 -1.53 -13.98
N ILE A 211 24.45 -1.87 -12.79
CA ILE A 211 25.30 -2.36 -11.69
C ILE A 211 25.20 -3.87 -11.51
N GLN A 212 26.25 -4.47 -10.95
CA GLN A 212 26.25 -5.90 -10.62
C GLN A 212 25.21 -6.20 -9.52
N LEU A 213 24.63 -7.41 -9.58
CA LEU A 213 23.53 -7.81 -8.71
C LEU A 213 23.82 -7.66 -7.20
N SER A 214 25.03 -7.98 -6.75
CA SER A 214 25.46 -7.81 -5.36
C SER A 214 25.51 -6.34 -4.93
N SER A 215 26.02 -5.45 -5.79
CA SER A 215 26.02 -4.01 -5.54
C SER A 215 24.60 -3.46 -5.54
N PHE A 216 23.72 -3.96 -6.41
CA PHE A 216 22.30 -3.60 -6.43
C PHE A 216 21.61 -3.93 -5.10
N PHE A 217 21.77 -5.15 -4.60
CA PHE A 217 21.19 -5.55 -3.32
C PHE A 217 21.71 -4.71 -2.15
N ARG A 218 23.02 -4.43 -2.10
CA ARG A 218 23.58 -3.53 -1.08
C ARG A 218 22.96 -2.13 -1.11
N THR A 219 22.71 -1.59 -2.31
CA THR A 219 22.13 -0.24 -2.49
C THR A 219 20.66 -0.18 -2.06
N ILE A 220 19.87 -1.22 -2.34
CA ILE A 220 18.45 -1.24 -1.98
C ILE A 220 18.22 -1.61 -0.51
N ASN A 221 19.05 -2.47 0.11
CA ASN A 221 18.81 -2.95 1.48
C ASN A 221 18.82 -1.83 2.53
N SER A 222 19.56 -0.74 2.30
CA SER A 222 19.52 0.43 3.18
C SER A 222 18.22 1.26 3.05
N ARG A 223 17.34 0.93 2.10
CA ARG A 223 16.15 1.68 1.72
C ARG A 223 14.92 0.76 1.69
N PRO A 224 14.16 0.64 2.80
CA PRO A 224 13.07 -0.32 2.92
C PRO A 224 12.01 -0.24 1.81
N VAL A 225 11.68 0.96 1.34
CA VAL A 225 10.71 1.17 0.25
C VAL A 225 11.22 0.58 -1.08
N ALA A 226 12.51 0.78 -1.37
CA ALA A 226 13.13 0.22 -2.56
C ALA A 226 13.15 -1.31 -2.51
N THR A 227 13.53 -1.89 -1.38
CA THR A 227 13.50 -3.35 -1.17
C THR A 227 12.09 -3.91 -1.35
N ALA A 228 11.08 -3.28 -0.74
CA ALA A 228 9.69 -3.74 -0.84
C ALA A 228 9.16 -3.71 -2.29
N ILE A 229 9.52 -2.71 -3.08
CA ILE A 229 9.14 -2.61 -4.50
C ILE A 229 9.83 -3.71 -5.32
N VAL A 230 11.12 -3.96 -5.08
CA VAL A 230 11.84 -5.08 -5.74
C VAL A 230 11.21 -6.41 -5.37
N GLU A 231 10.90 -6.62 -4.09
CA GLU A 231 10.23 -7.84 -3.62
C GLU A 231 8.89 -8.04 -4.32
N SER A 232 8.02 -7.03 -4.26
CA SER A 232 6.69 -7.09 -4.87
C SER A 232 6.74 -7.34 -6.37
N SER A 233 7.71 -6.74 -7.08
CA SER A 233 7.86 -6.95 -8.53
C SER A 233 8.41 -8.35 -8.86
N ALA A 234 9.27 -8.90 -8.01
CA ALA A 234 9.94 -10.17 -8.26
C ALA A 234 9.11 -11.40 -7.85
N MET A 235 8.15 -11.25 -6.93
CA MET A 235 7.28 -12.34 -6.49
C MET A 235 6.60 -13.09 -7.64
N ASP A 236 6.14 -12.36 -8.66
CA ASP A 236 5.43 -12.95 -9.81
C ASP A 236 6.35 -13.26 -11.00
N GLN A 237 7.48 -12.56 -11.14
CA GLN A 237 8.32 -12.58 -12.34
C GLN A 237 9.61 -13.38 -12.18
N ASP A 238 10.23 -13.34 -10.99
CA ASP A 238 11.62 -13.76 -10.79
C ASP A 238 11.86 -14.22 -9.34
N LYS A 239 11.45 -15.45 -9.03
CA LYS A 239 11.67 -16.07 -7.71
C LYS A 239 13.15 -16.36 -7.43
N GLU A 240 14.01 -16.45 -8.45
CA GLU A 240 15.46 -16.67 -8.26
C GLU A 240 16.13 -15.41 -7.70
N LEU A 241 15.78 -14.24 -8.24
CA LEU A 241 16.22 -12.95 -7.71
C LEU A 241 15.92 -12.79 -6.22
N LEU A 242 14.73 -13.21 -5.78
CA LEU A 242 14.34 -13.16 -4.36
C LEU A 242 15.20 -14.07 -3.48
N LYS A 243 15.56 -15.27 -3.97
CA LYS A 243 16.45 -16.18 -3.23
C LYS A 243 17.82 -15.55 -3.03
N ASP A 244 18.37 -14.93 -4.07
CA ASP A 244 19.67 -14.26 -3.98
C ASP A 244 19.61 -13.04 -3.05
N LEU A 245 18.53 -12.26 -3.12
CA LEU A 245 18.30 -11.11 -2.23
C LEU A 245 18.28 -11.54 -0.76
N TYR A 246 17.43 -12.51 -0.41
CA TYR A 246 17.29 -12.99 0.96
C TYR A 246 18.54 -13.68 1.47
N TYR A 247 19.29 -14.34 0.58
CA TYR A 247 20.57 -14.95 0.95
C TYR A 247 21.65 -13.89 1.26
N GLN A 248 21.76 -12.83 0.46
CA GLN A 248 22.74 -11.78 0.71
C GLN A 248 22.45 -10.94 1.95
N ASP A 249 21.18 -10.75 2.30
CA ASP A 249 20.75 -9.98 3.48
C ASP A 249 20.60 -10.84 4.76
N ASP A 250 20.98 -12.11 4.72
CA ASP A 250 20.82 -13.10 5.80
C ASP A 250 19.37 -13.26 6.30
N ARG A 251 18.39 -12.96 5.44
CA ARG A 251 16.94 -13.07 5.70
C ARG A 251 16.44 -14.49 5.52
N ARG A 252 16.92 -15.39 6.38
CA ARG A 252 16.66 -16.84 6.29
C ARG A 252 15.18 -17.19 6.37
N LEU A 253 14.40 -16.47 7.18
CA LEU A 253 12.96 -16.69 7.32
C LEU A 253 12.22 -16.43 6.00
N ASP A 254 12.52 -15.33 5.32
CA ASP A 254 11.89 -14.98 4.05
C ASP A 254 12.28 -15.95 2.93
N GLY A 255 13.55 -16.35 2.88
CA GLY A 255 14.01 -17.42 1.99
C GLY A 255 13.31 -18.76 2.25
N SER A 256 13.03 -19.09 3.51
CA SER A 256 12.31 -20.31 3.88
C SER A 256 10.83 -20.23 3.50
N ASN A 257 10.18 -19.07 3.69
CA ASN A 257 8.80 -18.82 3.27
C ASN A 257 8.63 -18.91 1.75
N LEU A 258 9.62 -18.45 0.98
CA LEU A 258 9.62 -18.61 -0.48
C LEU A 258 9.73 -20.08 -0.91
N LEU A 259 10.54 -20.88 -0.23
CA LEU A 259 10.59 -22.33 -0.47
C LEU A 259 9.29 -23.03 -0.05
N LEU A 260 8.63 -22.55 1.01
CA LEU A 260 7.32 -23.04 1.44
C LEU A 260 6.23 -22.72 0.42
N SER A 261 6.20 -21.51 -0.16
CA SER A 261 5.24 -21.19 -1.22
C SER A 261 5.47 -22.05 -2.47
N GLU A 262 6.72 -22.26 -2.88
CA GLU A 262 7.06 -23.21 -3.95
C GLU A 262 6.62 -24.66 -3.62
N ALA A 263 6.66 -25.07 -2.36
CA ALA A 263 6.19 -26.38 -1.93
C ALA A 263 4.66 -26.52 -2.03
N LEU A 264 3.92 -25.44 -1.81
CA LEU A 264 2.46 -25.39 -1.91
C LEU A 264 1.99 -25.33 -3.37
N ASP A 265 2.76 -24.67 -4.24
CA ASP A 265 2.49 -24.58 -5.68
C ASP A 265 2.84 -25.88 -6.44
N ALA A 266 3.62 -26.78 -5.83
CA ALA A 266 4.07 -28.01 -6.46
C ALA A 266 2.90 -28.98 -6.76
N SER A 267 2.88 -29.54 -7.97
CA SER A 267 1.87 -30.53 -8.41
C SER A 267 1.97 -31.87 -7.69
N ASP A 268 3.19 -32.24 -7.31
CA ASP A 268 3.52 -33.58 -6.82
C ASP A 268 4.12 -33.55 -5.41
N LEU A 269 3.84 -34.61 -4.65
CA LEU A 269 4.29 -34.79 -3.26
C LEU A 269 5.81 -34.79 -3.11
N GLY A 270 6.55 -35.39 -4.06
CA GLY A 270 8.00 -35.49 -4.03
C GLY A 270 8.66 -34.09 -4.04
N PRO A 271 8.47 -33.29 -5.12
CA PRO A 271 8.94 -31.92 -5.19
C PRO A 271 8.50 -31.06 -4.01
N SER A 272 7.24 -31.17 -3.57
CA SER A 272 6.74 -30.45 -2.40
C SER A 272 7.54 -30.80 -1.13
N THR A 273 7.77 -32.09 -0.87
CA THR A 273 8.54 -32.57 0.29
C THR A 273 10.00 -32.13 0.24
N ASP A 274 10.62 -32.16 -0.94
CA ASP A 274 12.00 -31.70 -1.12
C ASP A 274 12.15 -30.20 -0.82
N LYS A 275 11.20 -29.38 -1.27
CA LYS A 275 11.16 -27.93 -0.96
C LYS A 275 10.98 -27.67 0.53
N LEU A 276 10.07 -28.38 1.21
CA LEU A 276 9.91 -28.30 2.67
C LEU A 276 11.20 -28.68 3.41
N LYS A 277 11.93 -29.69 2.92
CA LYS A 277 13.22 -30.11 3.47
C LYS A 277 14.29 -29.03 3.29
N MET A 278 14.34 -28.38 2.13
CA MET A 278 15.24 -27.24 1.89
C MET A 278 14.89 -26.06 2.80
N ALA A 279 13.60 -25.74 2.95
CA ALA A 279 13.10 -24.67 3.81
C ALA A 279 13.50 -24.89 5.28
N ALA A 280 13.37 -26.12 5.78
CA ALA A 280 13.78 -26.49 7.14
C ALA A 280 15.31 -26.42 7.30
N LYS A 281 16.08 -26.84 6.28
CA LYS A 281 17.55 -26.78 6.31
C LYS A 281 18.06 -25.34 6.43
N LEU A 282 17.44 -24.39 5.74
CA LEU A 282 17.83 -22.97 5.77
C LEU A 282 17.69 -22.36 7.18
N LEU A 283 16.71 -22.81 7.95
CA LEU A 283 16.41 -22.29 9.29
C LEU A 283 17.12 -23.07 10.40
N ARG A 284 17.59 -24.28 10.13
CA ARG A 284 18.10 -25.24 11.13
C ARG A 284 19.25 -24.70 11.98
N ASP A 285 20.10 -23.88 11.40
CA ASP A 285 21.29 -23.34 12.08
C ASP A 285 20.93 -22.18 13.03
N SER A 286 19.73 -21.60 12.91
CA SER A 286 19.23 -20.55 13.80
C SER A 286 18.35 -21.13 14.91
N LYS A 287 18.77 -20.94 16.17
CA LYS A 287 17.96 -21.33 17.34
C LYS A 287 16.66 -20.55 17.45
N GLU A 288 16.61 -19.34 16.90
CA GLU A 288 15.40 -18.51 16.89
C GLU A 288 14.26 -19.16 16.10
N TYR A 289 14.60 -19.87 15.02
CA TYR A 289 13.63 -20.47 14.10
C TYR A 289 13.30 -21.93 14.41
N ALA A 290 13.64 -22.41 15.61
CA ALA A 290 13.35 -23.78 16.03
C ALA A 290 11.84 -24.17 15.92
N PRO A 291 10.87 -23.30 16.25
CA PRO A 291 9.45 -23.59 16.05
C PRO A 291 9.09 -23.80 14.57
N GLN A 292 9.61 -22.98 13.66
CA GLN A 292 9.37 -23.05 12.23
C GLN A 292 9.98 -24.32 11.63
N VAL A 293 11.21 -24.68 12.02
CA VAL A 293 11.84 -25.95 11.64
C VAL A 293 10.98 -27.13 12.08
N THR A 294 10.51 -27.13 13.33
CA THR A 294 9.64 -28.19 13.86
C THR A 294 8.35 -28.29 13.04
N ALA A 295 7.71 -27.16 12.73
CA ALA A 295 6.49 -27.13 11.93
C ALA A 295 6.70 -27.68 10.50
N LEU A 296 7.82 -27.33 9.84
CA LEU A 296 8.17 -27.82 8.51
C LEU A 296 8.48 -29.33 8.52
N GLU A 297 9.13 -29.83 9.57
CA GLU A 297 9.41 -31.26 9.74
C GLU A 297 8.13 -32.05 10.07
N GLU A 298 7.24 -31.50 10.89
CA GLU A 298 5.92 -32.06 11.16
C GLU A 298 5.05 -32.08 9.89
N ALA A 299 5.07 -31.04 9.06
CA ALA A 299 4.37 -31.02 7.78
C ALA A 299 4.85 -32.16 6.85
N GLN A 300 6.16 -32.33 6.68
CA GLN A 300 6.75 -33.45 5.91
C GLN A 300 6.31 -34.81 6.47
N LYS A 301 6.30 -34.93 7.80
CA LYS A 301 5.88 -36.17 8.48
C LYS A 301 4.41 -36.46 8.21
N LEU A 302 3.54 -35.45 8.29
CA LEU A 302 2.11 -35.60 8.05
C LEU A 302 1.83 -36.07 6.62
N LEU A 303 2.49 -35.46 5.63
CA LEU A 303 2.35 -35.86 4.23
C LEU A 303 2.73 -37.33 4.00
N ARG A 304 3.81 -37.82 4.64
CA ARG A 304 4.18 -39.25 4.58
C ARG A 304 3.15 -40.18 5.22
N PHE A 305 2.56 -39.78 6.35
CA PHE A 305 1.47 -40.54 6.97
C PHE A 305 0.24 -40.58 6.06
N GLN A 306 -0.10 -39.45 5.44
CA GLN A 306 -1.25 -39.33 4.53
C GLN A 306 -1.05 -40.17 3.27
N GLU A 307 0.12 -40.11 2.65
CA GLU A 307 0.49 -40.95 1.49
C GLU A 307 0.34 -42.45 1.82
N ALA A 308 0.82 -42.88 2.98
CA ALA A 308 0.64 -44.27 3.43
C ALA A 308 -0.84 -44.62 3.67
N PHE A 309 -1.64 -43.69 4.20
CA PHE A 309 -3.07 -43.91 4.37
C PHE A 309 -3.83 -43.97 3.06
N GLU A 310 -3.50 -43.14 2.06
CA GLU A 310 -4.13 -43.22 0.74
C GLU A 310 -3.86 -44.58 0.10
N LYS A 311 -2.62 -45.07 0.17
CA LYS A 311 -2.25 -46.38 -0.37
C LYS A 311 -2.95 -47.54 0.33
N ASP A 312 -3.10 -47.47 1.65
CA ASP A 312 -3.69 -48.55 2.45
C ASP A 312 -5.23 -48.55 2.43
N LEU A 313 -5.85 -47.37 2.31
CA LEU A 313 -7.30 -47.17 2.52
C LEU A 313 -8.04 -46.81 1.24
N ASP A 314 -7.33 -46.56 0.13
CA ASP A 314 -7.89 -46.16 -1.17
C ASP A 314 -8.83 -44.94 -1.07
N ASP A 315 -8.43 -43.94 -0.28
CA ASP A 315 -9.18 -42.71 -0.04
C ASP A 315 -8.22 -41.52 0.11
N ARG A 316 -8.69 -40.30 -0.20
CA ARG A 316 -7.87 -39.08 -0.23
C ARG A 316 -7.57 -38.52 1.18
N PHE A 317 -6.31 -38.44 1.56
CA PHE A 317 -5.83 -37.89 2.84
C PHE A 317 -4.83 -36.74 2.67
N ILE A 318 -4.11 -36.67 1.56
CA ILE A 318 -3.05 -35.69 1.35
C ILE A 318 -3.62 -34.27 1.39
N GLY A 319 -2.94 -33.37 2.10
CA GLY A 319 -3.31 -31.95 2.22
C GLY A 319 -4.28 -31.65 3.36
N LEU A 320 -4.82 -32.67 4.04
CA LEU A 320 -5.62 -32.45 5.24
C LEU A 320 -4.73 -31.98 6.41
N SER A 321 -5.28 -31.18 7.32
CA SER A 321 -4.59 -30.90 8.60
C SER A 321 -4.54 -32.15 9.49
N VAL A 322 -3.69 -32.14 10.53
CA VAL A 322 -3.61 -33.23 11.53
C VAL A 322 -5.01 -33.55 12.11
N ASN A 323 -5.78 -32.53 12.46
CA ASN A 323 -7.13 -32.69 13.02
C ASN A 323 -8.13 -33.25 12.01
N GLN A 324 -8.09 -32.78 10.77
CA GLN A 324 -8.94 -33.32 9.70
C GLN A 324 -8.59 -34.78 9.37
N THR A 325 -7.29 -35.11 9.38
CA THR A 325 -6.79 -36.48 9.18
C THR A 325 -7.32 -37.41 10.28
N MET A 326 -7.17 -37.04 11.55
CA MET A 326 -7.73 -37.82 12.67
C MET A 326 -9.26 -37.94 12.58
N SER A 327 -9.96 -36.84 12.29
CA SER A 327 -11.42 -36.83 12.15
C SER A 327 -11.89 -37.77 11.03
N LYS A 328 -11.20 -37.78 9.89
CA LYS A 328 -11.50 -38.66 8.75
C LYS A 328 -11.23 -40.12 9.09
N LEU A 329 -10.09 -40.43 9.73
CA LEU A 329 -9.76 -41.78 10.19
C LEU A 329 -10.78 -42.33 11.18
N ILE A 330 -11.25 -41.51 12.13
CA ILE A 330 -12.29 -41.91 13.11
C ILE A 330 -13.63 -42.16 12.41
N ARG A 331 -14.01 -41.29 11.46
CA ARG A 331 -15.23 -41.48 10.65
C ARG A 331 -15.20 -42.76 9.81
N ALA A 332 -14.03 -43.15 9.31
CA ALA A 332 -13.83 -44.41 8.60
C ALA A 332 -13.71 -45.63 9.54
N GLY A 333 -13.71 -45.44 10.86
CA GLY A 333 -13.62 -46.53 11.87
C GLY A 333 -12.19 -46.96 12.22
N TYR A 334 -11.16 -46.26 11.75
CA TYR A 334 -9.76 -46.57 12.03
C TYR A 334 -9.24 -45.86 13.30
N SER A 335 -9.91 -46.04 14.44
CA SER A 335 -9.61 -45.33 15.69
C SER A 335 -8.17 -45.56 16.20
N LYS A 336 -7.58 -46.74 15.97
CA LYS A 336 -6.17 -47.01 16.33
C LYS A 336 -5.18 -46.19 15.49
N ARG A 337 -5.45 -46.00 14.19
CA ARG A 337 -4.62 -45.16 13.31
C ARG A 337 -4.74 -43.69 13.72
N ALA A 338 -5.93 -43.24 14.10
CA ALA A 338 -6.14 -41.88 14.62
C ALA A 338 -5.38 -41.64 15.93
N GLN A 339 -5.36 -42.61 16.86
CA GLN A 339 -4.54 -42.53 18.09
C GLN A 339 -3.04 -42.47 17.80
N LYS A 340 -2.56 -43.20 16.77
CA LYS A 340 -1.16 -43.11 16.34
C LYS A 340 -0.81 -41.71 15.84
N VAL A 341 -1.69 -41.08 15.05
CA VAL A 341 -1.53 -39.69 14.61
C VAL A 341 -1.52 -38.74 15.84
N GLN A 342 -2.44 -38.93 16.78
CA GLN A 342 -2.48 -38.12 18.01
C GLN A 342 -1.14 -38.17 18.77
N SER A 343 -0.59 -39.38 18.99
CA SER A 343 0.66 -39.54 19.74
C SER A 343 1.87 -38.96 19.00
N GLU A 344 1.92 -39.15 17.68
CA GLU A 344 3.07 -38.75 16.86
C GLU A 344 3.20 -37.22 16.76
N PHE A 345 2.07 -36.53 16.63
CA PHE A 345 1.97 -35.06 16.54
C PHE A 345 1.70 -34.40 17.89
N LYS A 346 1.80 -35.16 18.99
CA LYS A 346 1.62 -34.68 20.38
C LYS A 346 0.34 -33.83 20.55
N VAL A 347 -0.75 -34.22 19.89
CA VAL A 347 -2.01 -33.48 19.97
C VAL A 347 -2.55 -33.60 21.40
N SER A 348 -2.88 -32.45 22.00
CA SER A 348 -3.42 -32.41 23.36
C SER A 348 -4.64 -33.33 23.52
N GLU A 349 -4.78 -33.95 24.69
CA GLU A 349 -5.93 -34.83 24.95
C GLU A 349 -7.25 -34.09 24.75
N LYS A 350 -7.34 -32.82 25.17
CA LYS A 350 -8.54 -31.99 25.00
C LYS A 350 -8.94 -31.87 23.51
N THR A 351 -7.97 -31.59 22.63
CA THR A 351 -8.20 -31.44 21.19
C THR A 351 -8.60 -32.78 20.55
N TYR A 352 -7.94 -33.87 20.94
CA TYR A 352 -8.28 -35.20 20.43
C TYR A 352 -9.70 -35.61 20.82
N TRP A 353 -10.09 -35.42 22.07
CA TRP A 353 -11.43 -35.77 22.56
C TRP A 353 -12.53 -34.96 21.86
N TRP A 354 -12.33 -33.67 21.62
CA TRP A 354 -13.24 -32.87 20.80
C TRP A 354 -13.35 -33.37 19.37
N THR A 355 -12.21 -33.66 18.73
CA THR A 355 -12.16 -34.16 17.36
C THR A 355 -12.86 -35.51 17.23
N ARG A 356 -12.66 -36.39 18.22
CA ARG A 356 -13.29 -37.71 18.30
C ARG A 356 -14.79 -37.61 18.51
N LEU A 357 -15.25 -36.80 19.46
CA LEU A 357 -16.69 -36.59 19.71
C LEU A 357 -17.40 -36.14 18.43
N ARG A 358 -16.90 -35.06 17.80
CA ARG A 358 -17.51 -34.52 16.57
C ARG A 358 -17.47 -35.51 15.41
N ALA A 359 -16.38 -36.28 15.28
CA ALA A 359 -16.26 -37.32 14.26
C ALA A 359 -17.28 -38.46 14.46
N LEU A 360 -17.44 -38.95 15.70
CA LEU A 360 -18.38 -40.02 16.03
C LEU A 360 -19.84 -39.57 15.88
N VAL A 361 -20.17 -38.36 16.32
CA VAL A 361 -21.49 -37.76 16.14
C VAL A 361 -21.81 -37.58 14.65
N SER A 362 -20.87 -37.07 13.85
CA SER A 362 -21.03 -36.94 12.39
C SER A 362 -21.22 -38.30 11.70
N LYS A 363 -20.52 -39.34 12.16
CA LYS A 363 -20.70 -40.73 11.69
C LYS A 363 -22.01 -41.37 12.17
N ARG A 364 -22.67 -40.79 13.18
CA ARG A 364 -23.79 -41.38 13.94
C ARG A 364 -23.42 -42.72 14.59
N ASP A 365 -22.17 -42.87 15.02
CA ASP A 365 -21.69 -44.07 15.70
C ASP A 365 -22.05 -44.03 17.19
N TRP A 366 -23.34 -44.24 17.44
CA TRP A 366 -23.91 -44.18 18.78
C TRP A 366 -23.37 -45.26 19.70
N ARG A 367 -22.96 -46.41 19.15
CA ARG A 367 -22.40 -47.53 19.92
C ARG A 367 -21.07 -47.14 20.57
N GLU A 368 -20.17 -46.53 19.80
CA GLU A 368 -18.88 -46.08 20.34
C GLU A 368 -19.07 -44.91 21.34
N LEU A 369 -20.06 -44.04 21.12
CA LEU A 369 -20.42 -42.99 22.08
C LEU A 369 -20.99 -43.57 23.38
N GLU A 370 -21.83 -44.61 23.33
CA GLU A 370 -22.31 -45.33 24.51
C GLU A 370 -21.15 -45.97 25.27
N ASP A 371 -20.17 -46.55 24.59
CA ASP A 371 -18.98 -47.09 25.24
C ASP A 371 -18.14 -46.00 25.91
N LEU A 372 -18.05 -44.80 25.32
CA LEU A 372 -17.41 -43.65 25.95
C LEU A 372 -18.11 -43.20 27.24
N SER A 373 -19.41 -43.46 27.39
CA SER A 373 -20.13 -43.19 28.63
C SER A 373 -19.62 -44.03 29.81
N LYS A 374 -18.96 -45.17 29.57
CA LYS A 374 -18.38 -46.03 30.62
C LYS A 374 -17.07 -45.48 31.19
N VAL A 375 -16.40 -44.56 30.49
CA VAL A 375 -15.13 -43.96 30.94
C VAL A 375 -15.40 -42.98 32.09
N ARG A 376 -14.59 -42.99 33.16
CA ARG A 376 -14.85 -42.18 34.37
C ARG A 376 -14.62 -40.68 34.17
N LYS A 377 -13.54 -40.29 33.50
CA LYS A 377 -13.13 -38.89 33.34
C LYS A 377 -13.05 -38.51 31.86
N SER A 378 -13.43 -37.28 31.55
CA SER A 378 -13.32 -36.68 30.21
C SER A 378 -12.52 -35.38 30.33
N PRO A 379 -11.44 -35.19 29.54
CA PRO A 379 -10.69 -33.92 29.50
C PRO A 379 -11.50 -32.71 29.01
N ILE A 380 -12.64 -32.95 28.35
CA ILE A 380 -13.53 -31.90 27.81
C ILE A 380 -14.84 -31.77 28.63
N GLY A 381 -14.92 -32.46 29.76
CA GLY A 381 -16.17 -32.62 30.51
C GLY A 381 -17.17 -33.54 29.81
N TRP A 382 -18.28 -33.85 30.49
CA TRP A 382 -19.37 -34.67 29.94
C TRP A 382 -20.53 -33.85 29.38
N GLU A 383 -20.59 -32.57 29.74
CA GLU A 383 -21.56 -31.61 29.19
C GLU A 383 -21.39 -31.43 27.67
N SER A 384 -20.14 -31.31 27.21
CA SER A 384 -19.80 -31.23 25.79
C SER A 384 -20.36 -32.42 24.98
N PHE A 385 -20.32 -33.62 25.57
CA PHE A 385 -20.90 -34.83 24.97
C PHE A 385 -22.42 -34.74 24.88
N PHE A 386 -23.07 -34.32 25.96
CA PHE A 386 -24.52 -34.13 25.97
C PHE A 386 -24.96 -33.17 24.85
N ASN A 387 -24.36 -31.97 24.79
CA ASN A 387 -24.74 -30.91 23.85
C ASN A 387 -24.55 -31.32 22.37
N GLU A 388 -23.45 -31.98 22.03
CA GLU A 388 -23.20 -32.43 20.64
C GLU A 388 -24.14 -33.58 20.24
N ILE A 389 -24.43 -34.52 21.16
CA ILE A 389 -25.28 -35.69 20.88
C ILE A 389 -26.76 -35.29 20.79
N ILE A 390 -27.23 -34.41 21.68
CA ILE A 390 -28.62 -33.91 21.64
C ILE A 390 -28.84 -33.05 20.39
N GLY A 391 -27.85 -32.24 19.99
CA GLY A 391 -27.89 -31.47 18.74
C GLY A 391 -28.03 -32.35 17.49
N ALA A 392 -27.50 -33.57 17.53
CA ALA A 392 -27.67 -34.57 16.48
C ALA A 392 -28.96 -35.43 16.61
N GLY A 393 -29.80 -35.14 17.60
CA GLY A 393 -31.15 -35.71 17.76
C GLY A 393 -31.25 -37.01 18.54
N ASN A 394 -30.15 -37.55 19.10
CA ASN A 394 -30.20 -38.80 19.87
C ASN A 394 -30.36 -38.54 21.38
N THR A 395 -31.61 -38.37 21.80
CA THR A 395 -31.98 -38.13 23.21
C THR A 395 -31.60 -39.28 24.14
N LYS A 396 -31.62 -40.53 23.65
CA LYS A 396 -31.33 -41.74 24.45
C LYS A 396 -29.86 -41.80 24.87
N VAL A 397 -28.95 -41.55 23.93
CA VAL A 397 -27.51 -41.58 24.20
C VAL A 397 -27.07 -40.33 24.96
N ALA A 398 -27.63 -39.15 24.62
CA ALA A 398 -27.34 -37.91 25.35
C ALA A 398 -27.64 -38.05 26.85
N ALA A 399 -28.76 -38.69 27.19
CA ALA A 399 -29.19 -38.95 28.57
C ALA A 399 -28.17 -39.74 29.42
N LEU A 400 -27.30 -40.55 28.81
CA LEU A 400 -26.28 -41.32 29.54
C LEU A 400 -25.20 -40.42 30.16
N PHE A 401 -25.01 -39.20 29.63
CA PHE A 401 -23.97 -38.28 30.06
C PHE A 401 -24.43 -37.30 31.15
N ILE A 402 -25.74 -37.08 31.31
CA ILE A 402 -26.29 -36.12 32.28
C ILE A 402 -25.89 -36.46 33.74
N PRO A 403 -25.98 -37.72 34.23
CA PRO A 403 -25.55 -38.06 35.60
C PRO A 403 -24.06 -37.80 35.84
N LYS A 404 -23.26 -37.75 34.78
CA LYS A 404 -21.81 -37.59 34.85
C LYS A 404 -21.38 -36.13 34.87
N CYS A 405 -22.30 -35.19 34.64
CA CYS A 405 -22.04 -33.76 34.67
C CYS A 405 -22.05 -33.23 36.12
N THR A 406 -21.19 -33.77 36.99
CA THR A 406 -21.18 -33.45 38.43
C THR A 406 -20.74 -32.02 38.75
N ALA A 407 -20.15 -31.31 37.78
CA ALA A 407 -19.78 -29.90 37.92
C ALA A 407 -20.97 -28.95 37.73
N LEU A 408 -22.09 -29.42 37.15
CA LEU A 408 -23.26 -28.61 36.89
C LEU A 408 -24.21 -28.57 38.08
N THR A 409 -24.94 -27.47 38.19
CA THR A 409 -25.99 -27.32 39.20
C THR A 409 -27.12 -28.33 38.97
N PRO A 410 -27.86 -28.71 40.02
CA PRO A 410 -29.04 -29.54 39.85
C PRO A 410 -30.08 -28.94 38.90
N ALA A 411 -30.23 -27.61 38.86
CA ALA A 411 -31.14 -26.91 37.95
C ALA A 411 -30.77 -27.13 36.47
N GLU A 412 -29.50 -26.97 36.11
CA GLU A 412 -29.01 -27.23 34.75
C GLU A 412 -29.19 -28.70 34.35
N ARG A 413 -28.95 -29.64 35.28
CA ARG A 413 -29.18 -31.08 35.01
C ARG A 413 -30.66 -31.40 34.81
N ILE A 414 -31.57 -30.75 35.54
CA ILE A 414 -33.02 -30.86 35.33
C ILE A 414 -33.39 -30.39 33.92
N GLU A 415 -32.87 -29.22 33.49
CA GLU A 415 -33.10 -28.71 32.13
C GLU A 415 -32.58 -29.67 31.06
N MET A 416 -31.41 -30.29 31.26
CA MET A 416 -30.87 -31.31 30.36
C MET A 416 -31.78 -32.54 30.24
N TRP A 417 -32.36 -33.02 31.35
CA TRP A 417 -33.32 -34.13 31.32
C TRP A 417 -34.61 -33.78 30.59
N VAL A 418 -35.10 -32.54 30.76
CA VAL A 418 -36.25 -32.01 30.02
C VAL A 418 -35.96 -31.94 28.52
N LYS A 419 -34.78 -31.45 28.12
CA LYS A 419 -34.31 -31.44 26.72
C LYS A 419 -34.24 -32.84 26.10
N CYS A 420 -33.96 -33.87 26.91
CA CYS A 420 -34.03 -35.28 26.49
C CYS A 420 -35.45 -35.86 26.42
N GLY A 421 -36.48 -35.11 26.83
CA GLY A 421 -37.86 -35.58 26.94
C GLY A 421 -38.09 -36.57 28.10
N MET A 422 -37.17 -36.67 29.05
CA MET A 422 -37.23 -37.63 30.16
C MET A 422 -37.65 -36.93 31.46
N ILE A 423 -38.93 -36.54 31.51
CA ILE A 423 -39.52 -35.76 32.61
C ILE A 423 -39.45 -36.50 33.96
N ALA A 424 -39.65 -37.82 33.98
CA ALA A 424 -39.55 -38.62 35.20
C ALA A 424 -38.15 -38.52 35.85
N LYS A 425 -37.08 -38.61 35.04
CA LYS A 425 -35.69 -38.49 35.52
C LYS A 425 -35.33 -37.06 35.92
N ALA A 426 -35.90 -36.05 35.26
CA ALA A 426 -35.81 -34.67 35.68
C ALA A 426 -36.40 -34.49 37.10
N GLY A 427 -37.56 -35.12 37.36
CA GLY A 427 -38.21 -35.16 38.68
C GLY A 427 -37.35 -35.84 39.74
N GLU A 428 -36.69 -36.95 39.43
CA GLU A 428 -35.77 -37.62 40.37
C GLU A 428 -34.58 -36.73 40.76
N GLU A 429 -34.01 -35.96 39.83
CA GLU A 429 -32.93 -35.01 40.14
C GLU A 429 -33.45 -33.81 40.96
N ALA A 430 -34.65 -33.31 40.69
CA ALA A 430 -35.29 -32.25 41.47
C ALA A 430 -35.62 -32.71 42.91
N LEU A 431 -36.06 -33.96 43.07
CA LEU A 431 -36.30 -34.60 44.36
C LEU A 431 -35.01 -34.71 45.18
N LYS A 432 -33.91 -35.19 44.56
CA LYS A 432 -32.58 -35.24 45.21
C LYS A 432 -32.09 -33.86 45.66
N ALA A 433 -32.36 -32.83 44.86
CA ALA A 433 -32.01 -31.45 45.18
C ALA A 433 -32.96 -30.78 46.20
N LYS A 434 -34.04 -31.46 46.61
CA LYS A 434 -35.12 -30.90 47.45
C LYS A 434 -35.72 -29.61 46.88
N ASN A 435 -35.70 -29.44 45.56
CA ASN A 435 -36.21 -28.25 44.90
C ASN A 435 -37.69 -28.45 44.54
N ARG A 436 -38.57 -27.89 45.38
CA ARG A 436 -40.02 -28.02 45.22
C ARG A 436 -40.57 -27.21 44.04
N GLU A 437 -40.04 -26.01 43.81
CA GLU A 437 -40.48 -25.14 42.71
C GLU A 437 -40.22 -25.83 41.36
N ALA A 438 -39.04 -26.42 41.19
CA ALA A 438 -38.70 -27.17 39.98
C ALA A 438 -39.62 -28.40 39.77
N LEU A 439 -40.07 -29.08 40.83
CA LEU A 439 -41.03 -30.19 40.71
C LEU A 439 -42.43 -29.71 40.31
N GLU A 440 -42.87 -28.56 40.81
CA GLU A 440 -44.15 -27.96 40.44
C GLU A 440 -44.13 -27.46 38.97
N GLU A 441 -43.01 -26.92 38.50
CA GLU A 441 -42.80 -26.58 37.07
C GLU A 441 -42.79 -27.83 36.17
N LEU A 442 -42.06 -28.88 36.57
CA LEU A 442 -42.03 -30.15 35.83
C LEU A 442 -43.41 -30.81 35.78
N ARG A 443 -44.22 -30.68 36.84
CA ARG A 443 -45.60 -31.17 36.88
C ARG A 443 -46.48 -30.51 35.82
N ALA A 444 -46.31 -29.20 35.59
CA ALA A 444 -47.05 -28.46 34.57
C ALA A 444 -46.67 -28.90 33.14
N GLN A 445 -45.44 -29.40 32.94
CA GLN A 445 -44.95 -29.91 31.66
C GLN A 445 -45.18 -31.42 31.48
N ALA A 446 -45.48 -32.15 32.56
CA ALA A 446 -45.68 -33.59 32.55
C ALA A 446 -47.09 -33.98 32.06
N SER A 447 -47.18 -35.10 31.34
CA SER A 447 -48.47 -35.69 30.95
C SER A 447 -48.49 -37.20 31.23
N GLY A 448 -49.66 -37.74 31.57
CA GLY A 448 -49.88 -39.16 31.80
C GLY A 448 -49.07 -39.74 32.97
N GLN A 449 -48.31 -40.81 32.71
CA GLN A 449 -47.60 -41.56 33.74
C GLN A 449 -46.47 -40.76 34.41
N ALA A 450 -45.82 -39.85 33.69
CA ALA A 450 -44.79 -38.97 34.25
C ALA A 450 -45.36 -37.97 35.28
N GLN A 451 -46.62 -37.54 35.09
CA GLN A 451 -47.31 -36.64 36.02
C GLN A 451 -47.62 -37.35 37.34
N LEU A 452 -48.05 -38.62 37.29
CA LEU A 452 -48.28 -39.45 38.48
C LEU A 452 -46.98 -39.71 39.26
N GLU A 453 -45.86 -39.89 38.58
CA GLU A 453 -44.54 -40.05 39.20
C GLU A 453 -44.08 -38.75 39.88
N ILE A 454 -44.23 -37.60 39.23
CA ILE A 454 -43.90 -36.30 39.83
C ILE A 454 -44.81 -36.01 41.05
N ASP A 455 -46.11 -36.31 40.97
CA ASP A 455 -47.04 -36.13 42.09
C ASP A 455 -46.64 -36.98 43.31
N ARG A 456 -46.16 -38.21 43.07
CA ARG A 456 -45.58 -39.06 44.13
C ARG A 456 -44.31 -38.43 44.70
N MET A 457 -43.40 -37.91 43.87
CA MET A 457 -42.16 -37.27 44.34
C MET A 457 -42.45 -36.00 45.17
N ILE A 458 -43.43 -35.18 44.76
CA ILE A 458 -43.88 -34.00 45.53
C ILE A 458 -44.43 -34.44 46.90
N SER A 459 -45.24 -35.51 46.95
CA SER A 459 -45.78 -36.04 48.20
C SER A 459 -44.70 -36.60 49.15
N GLN A 460 -43.60 -37.14 48.60
CA GLN A 460 -42.47 -37.62 49.39
C GLN A 460 -41.71 -36.49 50.09
N LEU A 461 -41.57 -35.32 49.45
CA LEU A 461 -41.00 -34.12 50.09
C LEU A 461 -41.90 -33.54 51.18
N GLN A 462 -43.22 -33.72 51.07
CA GLN A 462 -44.18 -33.26 52.09
C GLN A 462 -44.18 -34.14 53.35
N LYS A 463 -43.88 -35.44 53.24
CA LYS A 463 -43.83 -36.38 54.36
C LYS A 463 -42.52 -36.38 55.15
N GLY A 464 -41.46 -35.77 54.61
CA GLY A 464 -40.14 -35.71 55.24
C GLY A 464 -39.89 -34.44 56.05
N ARG A 465 -40.94 -33.71 56.44
CA ARG A 465 -40.86 -32.45 57.19
C ARG A 465 -41.37 -32.61 58.61
#